data_AF-A0A952WKW8-F1
#
_entry.id   AF-A0A952WKW8-F1
#
_cell.length_a   1.000
_cell.length_b   1.000
_cell.length_c   1.000
_cell.angle_alpha   90.00
_cell.angle_beta   90.00
_cell.angle_gamma   90.00
#
_symmetry.space_group_name_H-M   'P 1'
#
loop_
_entity.id
_entity.type
_entity.pdbx_description
1 polymer ?
#
loop_
_entity_poly.entity_id
_entity_poly.type
_entity_poly.pdbx_seq_one_letter_code
_entity_poly.pdbx_strand_id
1 'polypeptide(L)'
;MSITVLGLFTGLASAANAAITGVSGATTWLPLPPASCMPGALTGPTAFAWNEKQGLLVANVACNMVNNPGASPGAVAGLVSGVVDSHFIHFEPNTATQIVNGQVTFAGKIRGVIFKQLLLDITDVPLGSPGTVYPTGNPFRGLNASSIFTINNNVLHFHFAAPVPTSDLIELRVLTEHVVPAPGAMALLGLGGLGAARRRR
;
A
#
# COMPACT_ATOMS: atom_id res chain seq x y z
N MET A 1 20.06 -12.02 -54.42
CA MET A 1 20.26 -12.37 -53.00
C MET A 1 19.38 -11.43 -52.18
N SER A 2 18.32 -11.96 -51.57
CA SER A 2 17.32 -11.17 -50.84
C SER A 2 17.66 -11.22 -49.36
N ILE A 3 17.88 -10.05 -48.73
CA ILE A 3 18.12 -9.93 -47.28
C ILE A 3 16.78 -9.55 -46.63
N THR A 4 16.13 -10.52 -46.00
CA THR A 4 14.98 -10.29 -45.13
C THR A 4 15.50 -9.79 -43.77
N VAL A 5 15.31 -8.50 -43.49
CA VAL A 5 15.55 -7.94 -42.15
C VAL A 5 14.31 -8.20 -41.30
N LEU A 6 14.40 -9.16 -40.37
CA LEU A 6 13.39 -9.40 -39.35
C LEU A 6 13.62 -8.41 -38.20
N GLY A 7 12.81 -7.35 -38.14
CA GLY A 7 12.88 -6.35 -37.07
C GLY A 7 12.30 -6.90 -35.77
N LEU A 8 13.17 -7.11 -34.78
CA LEU A 8 12.81 -7.47 -33.42
C LEU A 8 12.18 -6.25 -32.72
N PHE A 9 10.86 -6.24 -32.52
CA PHE A 9 10.19 -5.26 -31.66
C PHE A 9 10.22 -5.77 -30.21
N THR A 10 11.13 -5.22 -29.40
CA THR A 10 11.15 -5.42 -27.95
C THR A 10 10.03 -4.61 -27.32
N GLY A 11 8.92 -5.26 -26.95
CA GLY A 11 7.85 -4.64 -26.16
C GLY A 11 8.27 -4.49 -24.70
N LEU A 12 8.77 -3.31 -24.32
CA LEU A 12 8.90 -2.93 -22.92
C LEU A 12 7.65 -2.16 -22.50
N ALA A 13 6.68 -2.87 -21.93
CA ALA A 13 5.59 -2.27 -21.19
C ALA A 13 5.34 -3.07 -19.92
N SER A 14 6.04 -2.71 -18.85
CA SER A 14 5.55 -2.96 -17.49
C SER A 14 6.25 -2.03 -16.51
N ALA A 15 5.53 -1.00 -16.07
CA ALA A 15 5.73 -0.41 -14.76
C ALA A 15 4.37 0.13 -14.29
N ALA A 16 3.45 -0.79 -14.08
CA ALA A 16 2.17 -0.54 -13.44
C ALA A 16 2.30 -0.89 -11.94
N ASN A 17 3.17 -0.19 -11.21
CA ASN A 17 3.17 -0.34 -9.76
C ASN A 17 2.07 0.55 -9.21
N ALA A 18 0.92 -0.05 -8.93
CA ALA A 18 -0.12 0.61 -8.16
C ALA A 18 0.47 1.02 -6.80
N ALA A 19 0.38 2.31 -6.51
CA ALA A 19 1.20 2.97 -5.50
C ALA A 19 0.35 3.89 -4.63
N ILE A 20 0.87 4.22 -3.46
CA ILE A 20 0.64 5.51 -2.84
C ILE A 20 0.88 6.60 -3.90
N THR A 21 -0.06 7.51 -4.06
CA THR A 21 0.00 8.62 -5.03
C THR A 21 0.19 9.97 -4.35
N GLY A 22 0.02 10.02 -3.02
CA GLY A 22 0.31 11.21 -2.24
C GLY A 22 0.15 10.97 -0.74
N VAL A 23 0.82 11.81 0.03
CA VAL A 23 0.65 11.90 1.48
C VAL A 23 0.50 13.36 1.89
N SER A 24 -0.17 13.62 3.01
CA SER A 24 -0.24 14.95 3.61
C SER A 24 -0.26 14.87 5.14
N GLY A 25 -0.14 16.03 5.80
CA GLY A 25 -0.05 16.13 7.25
C GLY A 25 1.26 15.55 7.80
N ALA A 26 1.22 14.99 9.00
CA ALA A 26 2.35 14.37 9.67
C ALA A 26 2.63 12.95 9.13
N THR A 27 2.90 12.87 7.82
CA THR A 27 3.15 11.61 7.10
C THR A 27 4.42 11.72 6.26
N THR A 28 5.33 10.77 6.41
CA THR A 28 6.53 10.60 5.59
C THR A 28 6.31 9.43 4.63
N TRP A 29 6.36 9.67 3.33
CA TRP A 29 6.30 8.62 2.32
C TRP A 29 7.70 8.07 2.05
N LEU A 30 7.91 6.79 2.35
CA LEU A 30 9.12 6.06 1.99
C LEU A 30 8.94 5.49 0.57
N PRO A 31 9.79 5.87 -0.40
CA PRO A 31 9.68 5.39 -1.78
C PRO A 31 10.07 3.91 -1.90
N LEU A 32 10.81 3.38 -0.92
CA LEU A 32 11.18 1.98 -0.81
C LEU A 32 10.77 1.46 0.58
N PRO A 33 10.38 0.18 0.68
CA PRO A 33 10.18 -0.48 1.96
C PRO A 33 11.42 -0.36 2.86
N PRO A 34 11.27 -0.10 4.15
CA PRO A 34 12.38 -0.05 5.09
C PRO A 34 12.97 -1.46 5.30
N ALA A 35 14.24 -1.54 5.69
CA ALA A 35 14.86 -2.81 6.06
C ALA A 35 14.22 -3.43 7.33
N SER A 36 13.67 -2.59 8.22
CA SER A 36 12.98 -3.03 9.43
C SER A 36 11.96 -2.00 9.88
N CYS A 37 10.85 -2.47 10.44
CA CYS A 37 9.91 -1.69 11.24
C CYS A 37 9.75 -2.28 12.65
N MET A 38 10.80 -2.93 13.17
CA MET A 38 10.88 -3.35 14.56
C MET A 38 10.83 -2.13 15.50
N PRO A 39 10.42 -2.31 16.78
CA PRO A 39 10.48 -1.23 17.76
C PRO A 39 11.85 -0.53 17.78
N GLY A 40 11.85 0.79 17.71
CA GLY A 40 13.01 1.65 17.66
C GLY A 40 13.60 1.87 16.26
N ALA A 41 13.20 1.09 15.25
CA ALA A 41 13.78 1.17 13.91
C ALA A 41 13.24 2.35 13.09
N LEU A 42 11.96 2.70 13.27
CA LEU A 42 11.27 3.76 12.52
C LEU A 42 10.47 4.67 13.46
N THR A 43 11.21 5.40 14.30
CA THR A 43 10.64 6.36 15.24
C THR A 43 10.69 7.78 14.68
N GLY A 44 9.71 8.62 15.03
CA GLY A 44 9.76 10.02 14.61
C GLY A 44 8.50 10.84 14.84
N PRO A 45 8.54 12.14 14.46
CA PRO A 45 7.41 13.05 14.58
C PRO A 45 6.25 12.75 13.60
N THR A 46 6.42 11.79 12.69
CA THR A 46 5.49 11.48 11.59
C THR A 46 5.16 9.99 11.52
N ALA A 47 4.00 9.64 10.98
CA ALA A 47 3.76 8.28 10.50
C ALA A 47 4.54 8.04 9.19
N PHE A 48 5.07 6.84 9.01
CA PHE A 48 5.75 6.41 7.80
C PHE A 48 4.80 5.57 6.95
N ALA A 49 4.76 5.81 5.64
CA ALA A 49 3.96 5.02 4.71
C ALA A 49 4.82 4.49 3.56
N TRP A 50 4.61 3.23 3.16
CA TRP A 50 5.30 2.63 2.01
C TRP A 50 4.42 1.62 1.28
N ASN A 51 4.76 1.36 0.03
CA ASN A 51 4.18 0.28 -0.76
C ASN A 51 4.86 -1.04 -0.36
N GLU A 52 4.12 -2.13 -0.15
CA GLU A 52 4.69 -3.46 0.16
C GLU A 52 4.79 -4.32 -1.12
N LYS A 53 3.76 -5.12 -1.43
CA LYS A 53 3.66 -5.93 -2.66
C LYS A 53 2.53 -5.43 -3.55
N GLN A 54 2.73 -5.47 -4.86
CA GLN A 54 1.75 -5.01 -5.86
C GLN A 54 1.30 -6.17 -6.75
N GLY A 55 0.07 -6.09 -7.27
CA GLY A 55 -0.48 -7.06 -8.21
C GLY A 55 -0.61 -8.47 -7.63
N LEU A 56 -0.80 -8.59 -6.32
CA LEU A 56 -0.85 -9.87 -5.62
C LEU A 56 -2.25 -10.49 -5.75
N LEU A 57 -2.32 -11.70 -6.32
CA LEU A 57 -3.56 -12.48 -6.28
C LEU A 57 -3.74 -13.08 -4.88
N VAL A 58 -4.81 -12.68 -4.20
CA VAL A 58 -5.15 -13.17 -2.86
C VAL A 58 -6.52 -13.86 -2.84
N ALA A 59 -6.67 -14.83 -1.95
CA ALA A 59 -7.92 -15.51 -1.70
C ALA A 59 -8.26 -15.43 -0.20
N ASN A 60 -9.39 -14.80 0.11
CA ASN A 60 -9.98 -14.74 1.45
C ASN A 60 -9.04 -14.19 2.53
N VAL A 61 -8.32 -13.11 2.24
CA VAL A 61 -7.49 -12.42 3.24
C VAL A 61 -8.41 -11.76 4.25
N ALA A 62 -8.31 -12.18 5.51
CA ALA A 62 -9.06 -11.58 6.60
C ALA A 62 -8.58 -10.15 6.87
N CYS A 63 -9.52 -9.21 6.88
CA CYS A 63 -9.29 -7.81 7.21
C CYS A 63 -10.12 -7.42 8.44
N ASN A 64 -9.56 -6.52 9.25
CA ASN A 64 -10.30 -6.00 10.40
C ASN A 64 -11.40 -5.03 9.99
N MET A 65 -11.24 -4.38 8.85
CA MET A 65 -12.21 -3.45 8.29
C MET A 65 -12.29 -3.58 6.77
N VAL A 66 -13.50 -3.74 6.22
CA VAL A 66 -13.78 -3.76 4.76
C VAL A 66 -14.85 -2.76 4.32
N ASN A 67 -15.56 -2.11 5.24
CA ASN A 67 -16.56 -1.10 4.92
C ASN A 67 -15.90 0.21 4.46
N ASN A 68 -16.14 0.61 3.21
CA ASN A 68 -15.61 1.82 2.60
C ASN A 68 -16.73 2.58 1.85
N PRO A 69 -17.13 3.79 2.32
CA PRO A 69 -16.51 4.59 3.38
C PRO A 69 -16.76 4.03 4.80
N GLY A 70 -15.93 4.44 5.76
CA GLY A 70 -16.06 4.02 7.16
C GLY A 70 -14.99 4.57 8.08
N ALA A 71 -15.10 4.29 9.38
CA ALA A 71 -14.11 4.63 10.40
C ALA A 71 -13.76 3.41 11.26
N SER A 72 -12.54 3.37 11.81
CA SER A 72 -12.05 2.23 12.60
C SER A 72 -12.90 1.89 13.84
N PRO A 73 -13.56 2.84 14.55
CA PRO A 73 -14.47 2.47 15.66
C PRO A 73 -15.74 1.72 15.19
N GLY A 74 -16.11 1.86 13.92
CA GLY A 74 -17.22 1.16 13.27
C GLY A 74 -16.74 0.14 12.24
N ALA A 75 -15.59 -0.47 12.47
CA ALA A 75 -14.98 -1.42 11.55
C ALA A 75 -15.85 -2.67 11.37
N VAL A 76 -16.16 -3.00 10.11
CA VAL A 76 -16.81 -4.24 9.72
C VAL A 76 -15.74 -5.22 9.25
N ALA A 77 -15.51 -6.29 10.01
CA ALA A 77 -14.57 -7.34 9.62
C ALA A 77 -15.07 -8.08 8.36
N GLY A 78 -14.14 -8.54 7.52
CA GLY A 78 -14.50 -9.23 6.29
C GLY A 78 -13.31 -9.85 5.58
N LEU A 79 -13.57 -10.37 4.38
CA LEU A 79 -12.57 -11.04 3.55
C LEU A 79 -12.32 -10.25 2.28
N VAL A 80 -11.04 -10.16 1.87
CA VAL A 80 -10.60 -9.58 0.61
C VAL A 80 -10.05 -10.67 -0.31
N SER A 81 -10.56 -10.69 -1.54
CA SER A 81 -10.16 -11.63 -2.60
C SER A 81 -9.97 -10.88 -3.91
N GLY A 82 -9.14 -11.44 -4.80
CA GLY A 82 -8.80 -10.86 -6.10
C GLY A 82 -7.37 -10.33 -6.14
N VAL A 83 -7.05 -9.55 -7.18
CA VAL A 83 -5.72 -8.92 -7.31
C VAL A 83 -5.70 -7.62 -6.51
N VAL A 84 -4.76 -7.50 -5.59
CA VAL A 84 -4.62 -6.36 -4.68
C VAL A 84 -3.19 -5.85 -4.63
N ASP A 85 -3.04 -4.62 -4.15
CA ASP A 85 -1.77 -4.10 -3.67
C ASP A 85 -1.82 -3.95 -2.16
N SER A 86 -0.71 -4.25 -1.50
CA SER A 86 -0.49 -4.06 -0.08
C SER A 86 0.37 -2.83 0.15
N HIS A 87 -0.03 -2.04 1.13
CA HIS A 87 0.68 -0.86 1.61
C HIS A 87 0.73 -0.90 3.13
N PHE A 88 1.71 -0.24 3.70
CA PHE A 88 1.88 -0.20 5.14
C PHE A 88 1.96 1.24 5.64
N ILE A 89 1.36 1.48 6.80
CA ILE A 89 1.46 2.73 7.55
C ILE A 89 1.93 2.35 8.95
N HIS A 90 3.01 2.97 9.40
CA HIS A 90 3.66 2.70 10.67
C HIS A 90 3.86 3.99 11.44
N PHE A 91 3.64 3.97 12.74
CA PHE A 91 3.92 5.08 13.61
C PHE A 91 4.43 4.58 14.96
N GLU A 92 5.63 5.03 15.31
CA GLU A 92 6.24 4.85 16.62
C GLU A 92 6.69 6.23 17.13
N PRO A 93 6.17 6.70 18.28
CA PRO A 93 6.55 8.00 18.83
C PRO A 93 8.01 7.99 19.29
N ASN A 94 8.74 9.10 19.09
CA ASN A 94 10.12 9.23 19.57
C ASN A 94 10.26 10.09 20.84
N THR A 95 9.19 10.77 21.26
CA THR A 95 9.11 11.59 22.47
C THR A 95 7.90 11.23 23.32
N ALA A 96 7.73 11.90 24.48
CA ALA A 96 6.51 11.80 25.27
C ALA A 96 5.24 12.11 24.43
N THR A 97 4.08 11.63 24.91
CA THR A 97 2.74 11.67 24.29
C THR A 97 2.68 12.42 22.97
N GLN A 98 2.63 11.68 21.87
CA GLN A 98 2.65 12.25 20.53
C GLN A 98 1.36 11.92 19.79
N ILE A 99 0.83 12.95 19.13
CA ILE A 99 -0.35 12.85 18.27
C ILE A 99 0.06 13.25 16.86
N VAL A 100 -0.24 12.39 15.88
CA VAL A 100 0.01 12.67 14.46
C VAL A 100 -1.29 12.57 13.68
N ASN A 101 -1.55 13.59 12.87
CA ASN A 101 -2.68 13.65 11.95
C ASN A 101 -2.14 13.67 10.53
N GLY A 102 -2.64 12.79 9.67
CA GLY A 102 -2.17 12.71 8.31
C GLY A 102 -3.12 11.97 7.40
N GLN A 103 -2.73 11.89 6.14
CA GLN A 103 -3.47 11.13 5.15
C GLN A 103 -2.51 10.41 4.19
N VAL A 104 -2.99 9.29 3.66
CA VAL A 104 -2.36 8.56 2.56
C VAL A 104 -3.41 8.39 1.46
N THR A 105 -3.05 8.78 0.23
CA THR A 105 -3.85 8.59 -0.97
C THR A 105 -3.24 7.49 -1.80
N PHE A 106 -4.07 6.54 -2.23
CA PHE A 106 -3.66 5.38 -3.03
C PHE A 106 -4.18 5.50 -4.47
N ALA A 107 -3.54 4.80 -5.40
CA ALA A 107 -4.02 4.70 -6.77
C ALA A 107 -5.35 3.94 -6.86
N GLY A 108 -5.47 2.83 -6.14
CA GLY A 108 -6.68 1.99 -6.09
C GLY A 108 -7.61 2.31 -4.93
N LYS A 109 -8.88 1.94 -5.07
CA LYS A 109 -9.85 2.00 -3.96
C LYS A 109 -9.40 1.08 -2.83
N ILE A 110 -9.56 1.53 -1.57
CA ILE A 110 -9.26 0.70 -0.40
C ILE A 110 -10.30 -0.41 -0.28
N ARG A 111 -9.83 -1.66 -0.22
CA ARG A 111 -10.62 -2.89 -0.13
C ARG A 111 -10.64 -3.47 1.28
N GLY A 112 -9.58 -3.24 2.04
CA GLY A 112 -9.53 -3.66 3.43
C GLY A 112 -8.38 -3.01 4.18
N VAL A 113 -8.52 -2.93 5.50
CA VAL A 113 -7.46 -2.50 6.42
C VAL A 113 -7.30 -3.55 7.50
N ILE A 114 -6.05 -3.92 7.77
CA ILE A 114 -5.62 -4.84 8.81
C ILE A 114 -4.86 -4.01 9.84
N PHE A 115 -5.25 -4.12 11.11
CA PHE A 115 -4.70 -3.29 12.18
C PHE A 115 -4.71 -3.97 13.56
N LYS A 116 -5.13 -5.24 13.65
CA LYS A 116 -4.97 -6.05 14.85
C LYS A 116 -3.72 -6.91 14.71
N GLN A 117 -2.94 -6.99 15.78
CA GLN A 117 -1.69 -7.75 15.90
C GLN A 117 -1.74 -9.11 15.19
N LEU A 118 -2.66 -10.00 15.57
CA LEU A 118 -2.74 -11.35 14.99
C LEU A 118 -2.89 -11.34 13.46
N LEU A 119 -3.73 -10.47 12.91
CA LEU A 119 -3.93 -10.41 11.47
C LEU A 119 -2.73 -9.76 10.75
N LEU A 120 -2.07 -8.79 11.38
CA LEU A 120 -0.83 -8.22 10.85
C LEU A 120 0.26 -9.30 10.79
N ASP A 121 0.44 -10.07 11.86
CA ASP A 121 1.45 -11.12 11.96
C ASP A 121 1.29 -12.20 10.88
N ILE A 122 0.08 -12.76 10.73
CA ILE A 122 -0.15 -13.80 9.72
C ILE A 122 -0.03 -13.25 8.29
N THR A 123 -0.15 -11.92 8.10
CA THR A 123 -0.07 -11.30 6.78
C THR A 123 1.29 -10.73 6.42
N ASP A 124 2.25 -10.68 7.35
CA ASP A 124 3.60 -10.16 7.06
C ASP A 124 4.30 -10.95 5.95
N VAL A 125 4.24 -12.28 5.99
CA VAL A 125 4.85 -13.13 4.95
C VAL A 125 4.12 -13.01 3.61
N PRO A 126 2.79 -13.22 3.52
CA PRO A 126 2.12 -13.22 2.22
C PRO A 126 2.00 -11.82 1.60
N LEU A 127 1.74 -10.78 2.40
CA LEU A 127 1.41 -9.43 1.91
C LEU A 127 2.54 -8.42 2.10
N GLY A 128 3.41 -8.63 3.09
CA GLY A 128 4.50 -7.72 3.40
C GLY A 128 5.60 -7.68 2.35
N SER A 129 6.34 -6.56 2.34
CA SER A 129 7.50 -6.37 1.47
C SER A 129 8.58 -7.41 1.75
N PRO A 130 9.13 -8.08 0.73
CA PRO A 130 10.34 -8.87 0.88
C PRO A 130 11.49 -8.02 1.44
N GLY A 131 12.23 -8.54 2.42
CA GLY A 131 13.40 -7.89 3.00
C GLY A 131 13.10 -6.88 4.13
N THR A 132 11.83 -6.54 4.38
CA THR A 132 11.45 -5.79 5.58
C THR A 132 11.29 -6.75 6.76
N VAL A 133 11.99 -6.49 7.87
CA VAL A 133 11.80 -7.20 9.13
C VAL A 133 10.62 -6.57 9.89
N TYR A 134 9.52 -7.30 9.97
CA TYR A 134 8.30 -6.91 10.69
C TYR A 134 8.34 -7.34 12.17
N PRO A 135 7.64 -6.61 13.06
CA PRO A 135 7.52 -6.91 14.49
C PRO A 135 6.54 -8.07 14.77
N THR A 136 6.64 -9.16 14.01
CA THR A 136 5.79 -10.34 14.16
C THR A 136 5.93 -10.90 15.58
N GLY A 137 4.80 -11.13 16.25
CA GLY A 137 4.74 -11.59 17.63
C GLY A 137 4.79 -10.49 18.70
N ASN A 138 4.94 -9.21 18.31
CA ASN A 138 4.91 -8.11 19.26
C ASN A 138 3.46 -7.85 19.76
N PRO A 139 3.16 -7.99 21.07
CA PRO A 139 1.81 -7.82 21.60
C PRO A 139 1.31 -6.36 21.56
N PHE A 140 2.19 -5.38 21.40
CA PHE A 140 1.86 -3.94 21.36
C PHE A 140 1.68 -3.41 19.93
N ARG A 141 1.58 -4.31 18.95
CA ARG A 141 1.46 -4.00 17.53
C ARG A 141 0.01 -3.77 17.11
N GLY A 142 -0.21 -2.76 16.25
CA GLY A 142 -1.50 -2.47 15.63
C GLY A 142 -2.14 -1.19 16.18
N LEU A 143 -3.41 -0.97 15.83
CA LEU A 143 -4.12 0.25 16.25
C LEU A 143 -4.51 0.17 17.73
N ASN A 144 -4.03 1.13 18.52
CA ASN A 144 -4.42 1.26 19.93
C ASN A 144 -5.80 1.95 20.09
N ALA A 145 -6.32 1.99 21.31
CA ALA A 145 -7.66 2.52 21.60
C ALA A 145 -7.78 4.05 21.44
N SER A 146 -6.67 4.79 21.50
CA SER A 146 -6.64 6.25 21.35
C SER A 146 -6.49 6.69 19.90
N SER A 147 -6.18 5.75 19.00
CA SER A 147 -5.95 6.02 17.59
C SER A 147 -7.15 5.65 16.74
N ILE A 148 -7.44 6.49 15.76
CA ILE A 148 -8.54 6.29 14.82
C ILE A 148 -8.07 6.53 13.39
N PHE A 149 -8.75 5.89 12.45
CA PHE A 149 -8.62 6.23 11.05
C PHE A 149 -10.00 6.21 10.37
N THR A 150 -10.12 6.93 9.27
CA THR A 150 -11.27 6.91 8.38
C THR A 150 -10.82 6.59 6.96
N ILE A 151 -11.68 5.90 6.22
CA ILE A 151 -11.47 5.61 4.82
C ILE A 151 -12.61 6.21 4.00
N ASN A 152 -12.25 6.85 2.91
CA ASN A 152 -13.18 7.31 1.90
C ASN A 152 -12.59 7.05 0.52
N ASN A 153 -13.15 6.07 -0.19
CA ASN A 153 -12.66 5.60 -1.48
C ASN A 153 -11.19 5.13 -1.43
N ASN A 154 -10.27 5.92 -1.97
CA ASN A 154 -8.83 5.64 -2.08
C ASN A 154 -7.99 6.49 -1.12
N VAL A 155 -8.62 7.16 -0.15
CA VAL A 155 -7.93 7.99 0.84
C VAL A 155 -8.17 7.42 2.24
N LEU A 156 -7.08 7.27 2.99
CA LEU A 156 -7.10 6.97 4.42
C LEU A 156 -6.63 8.21 5.18
N HIS A 157 -7.46 8.72 6.08
CA HIS A 157 -7.08 9.75 7.04
C HIS A 157 -6.87 9.10 8.40
N PHE A 158 -5.84 9.52 9.13
CA PHE A 158 -5.55 8.98 10.44
C PHE A 158 -5.33 10.08 11.48
N HIS A 159 -5.70 9.73 12.71
CA HIS A 159 -5.34 10.41 13.94
C HIS A 159 -4.73 9.35 14.85
N PHE A 160 -3.41 9.31 14.92
CA PHE A 160 -2.70 8.39 15.80
C PHE A 160 -2.28 9.09 17.06
N ALA A 161 -2.56 8.47 18.20
CA ALA A 161 -2.19 8.95 19.52
C ALA A 161 -1.52 7.80 20.26
N ALA A 162 -0.25 7.98 20.61
CA ALA A 162 0.53 7.01 21.37
C ALA A 162 0.73 7.54 22.81
N PRO A 163 -0.05 7.09 23.80
CA PRO A 163 0.08 7.54 25.18
C PRO A 163 1.28 6.85 25.86
N VAL A 164 2.20 7.62 26.44
CA VAL A 164 3.27 7.03 27.27
C VAL A 164 2.68 6.51 28.59
N PRO A 165 3.13 5.35 29.12
CA PRO A 165 4.32 4.60 28.72
C PRO A 165 4.07 3.42 27.77
N THR A 166 2.94 3.36 27.06
CA THR A 166 2.71 2.21 26.18
C THR A 166 3.69 2.25 25.00
N SER A 167 4.44 1.16 24.83
CA SER A 167 5.29 0.91 23.67
C SER A 167 4.42 0.54 22.46
N ASP A 168 3.38 1.32 22.20
CA ASP A 168 2.42 1.05 21.13
C ASP A 168 3.10 1.27 19.80
N LEU A 169 3.09 0.22 18.99
CA LEU A 169 3.58 0.23 17.63
C LEU A 169 2.38 0.30 16.70
N ILE A 170 2.00 1.53 16.34
CA ILE A 170 0.76 1.76 15.59
C ILE A 170 1.00 1.40 14.13
N GLU A 171 0.34 0.34 13.68
CA GLU A 171 0.54 -0.19 12.34
C GLU A 171 -0.78 -0.52 11.65
N LEU A 172 -0.87 -0.13 10.38
CA LEU A 172 -1.96 -0.46 9.48
C LEU A 172 -1.38 -1.09 8.21
N ARG A 173 -1.90 -2.24 7.80
CA ARG A 173 -1.74 -2.76 6.44
C ARG A 173 -3.00 -2.47 5.65
N VAL A 174 -2.84 -1.79 4.52
CA VAL A 174 -3.94 -1.32 3.66
C VAL A 174 -3.90 -2.10 2.36
N LEU A 175 -5.02 -2.73 2.01
CA LEU A 175 -5.18 -3.44 0.75
C LEU A 175 -6.01 -2.59 -0.21
N THR A 176 -5.48 -2.36 -1.42
CA THR A 176 -6.15 -1.59 -2.46
C THR A 176 -6.41 -2.43 -3.71
N GLU A 177 -7.37 -2.01 -4.52
CA GLU A 177 -7.55 -2.55 -5.86
C GLU A 177 -6.28 -2.36 -6.69
N HIS A 178 -5.88 -3.42 -7.39
CA HIS A 178 -4.78 -3.30 -8.33
C HIS A 178 -5.22 -2.52 -9.57
N VAL A 179 -4.63 -1.33 -9.75
CA VAL A 179 -4.90 -0.48 -10.91
C VAL A 179 -3.76 -0.65 -11.90
N VAL A 180 -4.08 -1.26 -13.05
CA VAL A 180 -3.17 -1.27 -14.20
C VAL A 180 -3.39 0.04 -14.95
N PRO A 181 -2.38 0.95 -15.04
CA PRO A 181 -2.46 2.09 -15.92
C PRO A 181 -2.76 1.59 -17.34
N ALA A 182 -3.82 2.10 -17.95
CA ALA A 182 -4.16 1.74 -19.32
C ALA A 182 -2.93 1.93 -20.21
N PRO A 183 -2.67 1.04 -21.19
CA PRO A 183 -1.58 1.22 -22.15
C PRO A 183 -1.70 2.63 -22.74
N GLY A 184 -0.70 3.47 -22.47
CA GLY A 184 -0.77 4.89 -22.82
C GLY A 184 -1.07 5.04 -24.31
N ALA A 185 -1.82 6.09 -24.69
CA ALA A 185 -2.25 6.35 -26.07
C ALA A 185 -1.12 6.21 -27.12
N MET A 186 0.14 6.37 -26.71
CA MET A 186 1.35 6.12 -27.51
C MET A 186 1.50 4.69 -28.03
N ALA A 187 1.08 3.66 -27.28
CA ALA A 187 1.09 2.28 -27.75
C ALA A 187 0.08 2.07 -28.90
N LEU A 188 -1.11 2.69 -28.78
CA LEU A 188 -2.12 2.73 -29.83
C LEU A 188 -1.67 3.56 -31.04
N LEU A 189 -0.99 4.68 -30.81
CA LEU A 189 -0.47 5.55 -31.87
C LEU A 189 0.68 4.88 -32.63
N GLY A 190 1.55 4.13 -31.93
CA GLY A 190 2.59 3.30 -32.55
C GLY A 190 2.02 2.18 -33.41
N LEU A 191 0.99 1.47 -32.92
CA LEU A 191 0.29 0.43 -33.70
C LEU A 191 -0.48 1.03 -34.89
N GLY A 192 -1.14 2.17 -34.70
CA GLY A 192 -1.82 2.90 -35.77
C GLY A 192 -0.86 3.41 -36.86
N GLY A 193 0.31 3.92 -36.45
CA GLY A 193 1.37 4.34 -37.37
C GLY A 193 1.95 3.17 -38.18
N LEU A 194 2.17 2.02 -37.56
CA LEU A 194 2.61 0.79 -38.24
C LEU A 194 1.55 0.27 -39.22
N GLY A 195 0.27 0.32 -38.86
CA GLY A 195 -0.83 -0.04 -39.75
C GLY A 195 -0.95 0.88 -40.96
N ALA A 196 -0.75 2.20 -40.77
CA ALA A 196 -0.75 3.18 -41.84
C ALA A 196 0.47 3.06 -42.76
N ALA A 197 1.65 2.77 -42.21
CA ALA A 197 2.88 2.53 -42.98
C ALA A 197 2.79 1.27 -43.85
N ARG A 198 2.09 0.23 -43.38
CA ARG A 198 1.92 -1.03 -44.11
C ARG A 198 0.93 -0.95 -45.27
N ARG A 199 -0.03 -0.01 -45.24
CA ARG A 199 -0.97 0.25 -46.34
C ARG A 199 -0.39 1.12 -47.47
N ARG A 200 0.79 1.71 -47.29
CA ARG A 200 1.46 2.56 -48.28
C ARG A 200 2.55 1.84 -49.08
N ARG A 201 2.66 0.52 -48.95
CA ARG A 201 3.49 -0.34 -49.82
C ARG A 201 2.58 -1.26 -50.61
#